data_AF-A0A2K3K715-F1
#
_entry.id   AF-A0A2K3K715-F1
#
_cell.length_a   1.000
_cell.length_b   1.000
_cell.length_c   1.000
_cell.angle_alpha   90.00
_cell.angle_beta   90.00
_cell.angle_gamma   90.00
#
_symmetry.space_group_name_H-M   'P 1'
#
loop_
_entity.id
_entity.type
_entity.pdbx_description
1 polymer ?
#
loop_
_entity_poly.entity_id
_entity_poly.type
_entity_poly.pdbx_seq_one_letter_code
_entity_poly.pdbx_strand_id
1 'polypeptide(L)'
;MFGSAEWLRSDPRKTAIGLDLDVEALNWCLENNIPKIGADGFSRISLFHGNVLQPLQSKLVKLDPEELVRSISLSQNTENLQTDGLESDVPTSSASQDDELAMKQFPLNGRDIVCAFNYSCCCLHKRTELVLYFKHAREALSTKGGIFVMDLYGGTSSENKLKLQRRFPNFT
;
A
#
# COMPACT_ATOMS: atom_id res chain seq x y z
N MET A 1 4.58 -2.73 -1.23
CA MET A 1 4.09 -2.60 0.16
C MET A 1 4.50 -3.74 1.10
N PHE A 2 5.67 -4.38 0.90
CA PHE A 2 6.15 -5.45 1.80
C PHE A 2 6.71 -4.90 3.13
N GLY A 3 7.36 -3.73 3.09
CA GLY A 3 8.00 -3.15 4.28
C GLY A 3 7.04 -2.78 5.41
N SER A 4 5.80 -2.37 5.09
CA SER A 4 4.79 -2.04 6.10
C SER A 4 4.30 -3.27 6.85
N ALA A 5 4.19 -4.43 6.19
CA ALA A 5 3.76 -5.66 6.86
C ALA A 5 4.79 -6.15 7.89
N GLU A 6 6.08 -6.14 7.54
CA GLU A 6 7.15 -6.47 8.48
C GLU A 6 7.26 -5.45 9.62
N TRP A 7 7.09 -4.16 9.31
CA TRP A 7 7.04 -3.10 10.32
C TRP A 7 5.94 -3.38 11.37
N LEU A 8 4.73 -3.71 10.91
CA LEU A 8 3.60 -4.02 11.78
C LEU A 8 3.76 -5.33 12.55
N ARG A 9 4.43 -6.34 11.97
CA ARG A 9 4.71 -7.61 12.66
C ARG A 9 5.74 -7.44 13.79
N SER A 10 6.65 -6.48 13.65
CA SER A 10 7.76 -6.32 14.59
C SER A 10 7.36 -5.81 15.99
N ASP A 11 6.24 -5.07 16.12
CA ASP A 11 5.75 -4.55 17.41
C ASP A 11 4.25 -4.19 17.30
N PRO A 12 3.38 -4.64 18.23
CA PRO A 12 1.94 -4.35 18.20
C PRO A 12 1.60 -2.85 18.36
N ARG A 13 2.52 -2.03 18.86
CA ARG A 13 2.32 -0.57 18.99
C ARG A 13 2.58 0.17 17.68
N LYS A 14 3.19 -0.47 16.69
CA LYS A 14 3.52 0.14 15.41
C LYS A 14 2.29 0.21 14.52
N THR A 15 2.15 1.37 13.88
CA THR A 15 1.12 1.66 12.86
C THR A 15 1.77 2.03 11.54
N ALA A 16 1.05 1.88 10.44
CA ALA A 16 1.51 2.26 9.10
C ALA A 16 0.44 3.04 8.33
N ILE A 17 0.89 4.00 7.53
CA ILE A 17 0.05 4.68 6.53
C ILE A 17 0.73 4.50 5.18
N GLY A 18 -0.03 4.03 4.19
CA GLY A 18 0.42 3.92 2.80
C GLY A 18 -0.32 4.92 1.93
N LEU A 19 0.41 5.57 1.02
CA LEU A 19 -0.15 6.41 -0.04
C LEU A 19 0.46 5.94 -1.36
N ASP A 20 -0.38 5.49 -2.28
CA ASP A 20 0.06 5.00 -3.59
C ASP A 20 -0.89 5.48 -4.70
N LEU A 21 -0.34 5.64 -5.91
CA LEU A 21 -1.11 6.00 -7.09
C LEU A 21 -1.78 4.77 -7.72
N ASP A 22 -1.25 3.57 -7.45
CA ASP A 22 -1.76 2.31 -7.99
C ASP A 22 -2.70 1.62 -6.99
N VAL A 23 -4.00 1.70 -7.25
CA VAL A 23 -5.03 1.06 -6.42
C VAL A 23 -4.91 -0.48 -6.40
N GLU A 24 -4.43 -1.10 -7.48
CA GLU A 24 -4.28 -2.56 -7.54
C GLU A 24 -3.20 -3.02 -6.57
N ALA A 25 -2.08 -2.28 -6.50
CA ALA A 25 -1.02 -2.54 -5.52
C ALA A 25 -1.49 -2.39 -4.06
N LEU A 26 -2.39 -1.43 -3.79
CA LEU A 26 -3.01 -1.23 -2.48
C LEU A 26 -3.92 -2.41 -2.12
N ASN A 27 -4.83 -2.78 -3.02
CA ASN A 27 -5.75 -3.91 -2.83
C ASN A 27 -4.99 -5.22 -2.62
N TRP A 28 -3.99 -5.50 -3.48
CA TRP A 28 -3.16 -6.67 -3.35
C TRP A 28 -2.49 -6.75 -1.97
N CYS A 29 -2.03 -5.62 -1.42
CA CYS A 29 -1.46 -5.60 -0.08
C CYS A 29 -2.49 -5.96 1.00
N LEU A 30 -3.70 -5.43 0.91
CA LEU A 30 -4.77 -5.71 1.87
C LEU A 30 -5.15 -7.19 1.86
N GLU A 31 -5.18 -7.81 0.69
CA GLU A 31 -5.52 -9.22 0.53
C GLU A 31 -4.37 -10.16 0.94
N ASN A 32 -3.12 -9.82 0.59
CA ASN A 32 -2.02 -10.78 0.66
C ASN A 32 -1.07 -10.58 1.84
N ASN A 33 -0.96 -9.36 2.37
CA ASN A 33 0.01 -9.05 3.42
C ASN A 33 -0.65 -8.89 4.79
N ILE A 34 -1.78 -8.20 4.86
CA ILE A 34 -2.40 -7.83 6.15
C ILE A 34 -2.97 -9.03 6.93
N PRO A 35 -3.63 -10.03 6.29
CA PRO A 35 -4.11 -11.22 7.00
C PRO A 35 -3.00 -11.99 7.73
N LYS A 36 -1.74 -11.85 7.29
CA LYS A 36 -0.56 -12.53 7.86
C LYS A 36 0.04 -11.80 9.08
N ILE A 37 -0.56 -10.70 9.53
CA ILE A 37 -0.06 -9.91 10.67
C ILE A 37 -0.73 -10.35 11.98
N GLY A 38 -2.00 -10.77 11.92
CA GLY A 38 -2.83 -11.11 13.07
C GLY A 38 -4.18 -10.37 13.05
N ALA A 39 -5.03 -10.62 14.05
CA ALA A 39 -6.39 -10.09 14.13
C ALA A 39 -6.45 -8.55 14.15
N ASP A 40 -5.38 -7.87 14.57
CA ASP A 40 -5.28 -6.41 14.65
C ASP A 40 -4.60 -5.76 13.44
N GLY A 41 -4.20 -6.53 12.42
CA GLY A 41 -3.45 -6.01 11.28
C GLY A 41 -4.17 -4.88 10.54
N PHE A 42 -5.48 -5.05 10.32
CA PHE A 42 -6.32 -4.08 9.62
C PHE A 42 -6.57 -2.79 10.43
N SER A 43 -6.52 -2.83 11.76
CA SER A 43 -6.73 -1.62 12.58
C SER A 43 -5.48 -0.76 12.71
N ARG A 44 -4.30 -1.31 12.40
CA ARG A 44 -3.00 -0.63 12.50
C ARG A 44 -2.45 -0.10 11.17
N ILE A 45 -3.16 -0.32 10.06
CA ILE A 45 -2.78 0.18 8.75
C ILE A 45 -3.90 1.00 8.10
N SER A 46 -3.54 2.07 7.42
CA SER A 46 -4.47 2.83 6.57
C SER A 46 -3.83 3.08 5.21
N LEU A 47 -4.50 2.66 4.14
CA LEU A 47 -4.01 2.81 2.77
C LEU A 47 -4.85 3.82 2.03
N PHE A 48 -4.18 4.77 1.36
CA PHE A 48 -4.81 5.83 0.59
C PHE A 48 -4.41 5.72 -0.87
N HIS A 49 -5.40 5.73 -1.74
CA HIS A 49 -5.21 5.85 -3.18
C HIS A 49 -5.18 7.33 -3.56
N GLY A 50 -4.06 7.79 -4.13
CA GLY A 50 -3.94 9.17 -4.58
C GLY A 50 -2.55 9.60 -4.99
N ASN A 51 -2.46 10.84 -5.46
CA ASN A 51 -1.21 11.44 -5.87
C ASN A 51 -0.47 12.05 -4.67
N VAL A 52 0.80 11.67 -4.48
CA VAL A 52 1.70 12.21 -3.44
C VAL A 52 1.92 13.73 -3.53
N LEU A 53 1.65 14.34 -4.68
CA LEU A 53 1.65 15.80 -4.87
C LEU A 53 0.37 16.48 -4.37
N GLN A 54 -0.68 15.71 -4.06
CA GLN A 54 -1.95 16.18 -3.52
C GLN A 54 -2.48 15.23 -2.44
N PRO A 55 -1.71 14.98 -1.36
CA PRO A 55 -2.00 13.91 -0.40
C PRO A 55 -3.36 14.08 0.28
N LEU A 56 -3.80 15.33 0.50
CA LEU A 56 -5.11 15.64 1.10
C LEU A 56 -6.32 15.29 0.23
N GLN A 57 -6.12 14.98 -1.05
CA GLN A 57 -7.17 14.54 -1.99
C GLN A 57 -7.21 13.01 -2.10
N SER A 58 -6.33 12.30 -1.39
CA SER A 58 -6.24 10.84 -1.47
C SER A 58 -7.39 10.19 -0.72
N LYS A 59 -7.91 9.11 -1.29
CA LYS A 59 -9.09 8.40 -0.80
C LYS A 59 -8.67 7.16 -0.03
N LEU A 60 -9.27 6.94 1.14
CA LEU A 60 -9.05 5.70 1.88
C LEU A 60 -9.52 4.51 1.05
N VAL A 61 -8.66 3.50 0.90
CA VAL A 61 -9.03 2.22 0.29
C VAL A 61 -9.82 1.43 1.33
N LYS A 62 -11.13 1.29 1.10
CA LYS A 62 -12.01 0.48 1.94
C LYS A 62 -11.79 -0.99 1.59
N LEU A 63 -11.70 -1.85 2.61
CA LEU A 63 -12.04 -3.27 2.37
C LEU A 63 -13.55 -3.34 2.26
N ASP A 64 -14.02 -3.96 1.19
CA ASP A 64 -15.38 -4.48 1.18
C ASP A 64 -15.43 -5.69 2.14
N PRO A 65 -16.20 -5.63 3.24
CA PRO A 65 -16.33 -6.75 4.16
C PRO A 65 -16.81 -8.04 3.47
N GLU A 66 -17.59 -7.91 2.38
CA GLU A 66 -18.14 -9.03 1.63
C GLU A 66 -17.03 -9.79 0.85
N GLU A 67 -16.06 -9.06 0.28
CA GLU A 67 -14.90 -9.65 -0.40
C GLU A 67 -13.95 -10.37 0.58
N LEU A 68 -13.82 -9.86 1.81
CA LEU A 68 -13.02 -10.52 2.85
C LEU A 68 -13.65 -11.86 3.26
N VAL A 69 -14.98 -11.91 3.43
CA VAL A 69 -15.71 -13.16 3.72
C VAL A 69 -15.60 -14.14 2.54
N ARG A 70 -15.65 -13.65 1.30
CA ARG A 70 -15.47 -14.47 0.09
C ARG A 70 -14.06 -15.06 0.00
N SER A 71 -13.02 -14.27 0.26
CA SER A 71 -11.62 -14.73 0.23
C SER A 71 -11.32 -15.76 1.34
N ILE A 72 -11.87 -15.57 2.54
CA ILE A 72 -11.78 -16.53 3.64
C ILE A 72 -12.49 -17.83 3.26
N SER A 73 -13.70 -17.76 2.69
CA SER A 73 -14.47 -18.92 2.22
C SER A 73 -13.72 -19.70 1.12
N LEU A 74 -13.08 -19.01 0.18
CA LEU A 74 -12.26 -19.62 -0.87
C LEU A 74 -11.00 -20.30 -0.32
N SER A 75 -10.35 -19.72 0.69
CA SER A 75 -9.18 -20.32 1.34
C SER A 75 -9.53 -21.57 2.15
N GLN A 76 -10.72 -21.60 2.78
CA GLN A 76 -11.23 -22.78 3.49
C GLN A 76 -11.69 -23.90 2.54
N ASN A 77 -12.12 -23.55 1.32
CA ASN A 77 -12.55 -24.53 0.30
C ASN A 77 -11.41 -25.29 -0.37
N THR A 78 -10.14 -24.87 -0.20
CA THR A 78 -9.00 -25.63 -0.74
C THR A 78 -8.67 -26.86 0.12
N GLU A 79 -9.23 -26.96 1.34
CA GLU A 79 -9.00 -28.09 2.24
C GLU A 79 -10.20 -29.06 2.35
N ASN A 80 -11.36 -28.78 1.74
CA ASN A 80 -12.53 -29.67 1.83
C ASN A 80 -13.28 -29.79 0.50
N LEU A 81 -12.88 -30.75 -0.32
CA LEU A 81 -13.74 -31.33 -1.35
C LEU A 81 -14.75 -32.28 -0.69
N GLN A 82 -16.02 -31.86 -0.55
CA GLN A 82 -17.22 -32.64 -0.91
C GLN A 82 -18.56 -31.97 -0.51
N THR A 83 -19.54 -32.16 -1.42
CA THR A 83 -21.01 -32.21 -1.28
C THR A 83 -21.87 -30.93 -1.24
N ASP A 84 -22.55 -30.71 -2.39
CA ASP A 84 -24.00 -30.60 -2.63
C ASP A 84 -24.86 -29.43 -2.06
N GLY A 85 -25.43 -28.65 -3.00
CA GLY A 85 -26.89 -28.41 -3.12
C GLY A 85 -27.57 -27.25 -2.36
N LEU A 86 -28.05 -26.27 -3.16
CA LEU A 86 -29.38 -25.60 -3.17
C LEU A 86 -29.41 -24.07 -3.10
N GLU A 87 -30.18 -23.50 -4.04
CA GLU A 87 -30.46 -22.09 -4.32
C GLU A 87 -31.34 -21.39 -3.27
N SER A 88 -31.24 -20.06 -3.19
CA SER A 88 -32.38 -19.18 -2.88
C SER A 88 -32.07 -17.72 -3.22
N ASP A 89 -32.92 -17.14 -4.07
CA ASP A 89 -32.99 -15.75 -4.50
C ASP A 89 -33.45 -14.74 -3.42
N VAL A 90 -33.13 -13.47 -3.68
CA VAL A 90 -34.02 -12.27 -3.70
C VAL A 90 -33.37 -11.03 -3.05
N PRO A 91 -33.50 -9.82 -3.66
CA PRO A 91 -32.59 -8.70 -3.52
C PRO A 91 -33.10 -7.63 -2.55
N THR A 92 -32.23 -6.77 -2.03
CA THR A 92 -32.67 -5.46 -1.52
C THR A 92 -31.56 -4.42 -1.62
N SER A 93 -31.86 -3.39 -2.42
CA SER A 93 -31.24 -2.08 -2.47
C SER A 93 -31.04 -1.46 -1.08
N SER A 94 -29.86 -0.90 -0.84
CA SER A 94 -29.78 0.35 -0.06
C SER A 94 -28.55 1.14 -0.47
N ALA A 95 -28.82 2.37 -0.93
CA ALA A 95 -27.82 3.37 -1.25
C ALA A 95 -27.02 3.72 0.00
N SER A 96 -25.75 3.33 0.04
CA SER A 96 -24.82 3.80 1.05
C SER A 96 -24.13 5.05 0.49
N GLN A 97 -24.40 6.17 1.17
CA GLN A 97 -23.74 7.43 0.95
C GLN A 97 -22.23 7.23 1.07
N ASP A 98 -21.51 7.59 0.01
CA ASP A 98 -20.05 7.58 -0.05
C ASP A 98 -19.50 8.62 0.93
N ASP A 99 -19.38 8.22 2.20
CA ASP A 99 -18.50 8.91 3.15
C ASP A 99 -17.07 8.64 2.70
N GLU A 100 -16.61 9.55 1.84
CA GLU A 100 -15.27 9.66 1.31
C GLU A 100 -14.36 10.20 2.43
N LEU A 101 -13.91 9.29 3.30
CA LEU A 101 -12.93 9.58 4.35
C LEU A 101 -11.60 10.03 3.71
N ALA A 102 -11.49 11.33 3.47
CA ALA A 102 -10.29 11.97 2.95
C ALA A 102 -9.20 12.02 4.04
N MET A 103 -7.93 11.98 3.61
CA MET A 103 -6.76 12.04 4.50
C MET A 103 -6.79 13.24 5.49
N LYS A 104 -7.56 14.30 5.17
CA LYS A 104 -7.80 15.48 6.02
C LYS A 104 -8.36 15.18 7.42
N GLN A 105 -9.04 14.06 7.62
CA GLN A 105 -9.68 13.72 8.90
C GLN A 105 -8.77 12.97 9.89
N PHE A 106 -7.54 12.66 9.50
CA PHE A 106 -6.57 12.03 10.40
C PHE A 106 -5.67 13.12 11.00
N PRO A 107 -5.82 13.50 12.29
CA PRO A 107 -4.83 14.35 12.95
C PRO A 107 -3.51 13.58 12.97
N LEU A 108 -2.61 13.93 12.04
CA LEU A 108 -1.35 13.23 11.89
C LEU A 108 -0.42 13.74 13.00
N ASN A 109 -0.30 12.97 14.09
CA ASN A 109 0.95 13.02 14.85
C ASN A 109 2.09 12.84 13.84
N GLY A 110 3.11 13.70 13.92
CA GLY A 110 4.23 13.63 13.00
C GLY A 110 4.82 12.22 12.96
N ARG A 111 5.19 11.75 11.77
CA ARG A 111 5.63 10.38 11.51
C ARG A 111 7.07 10.19 11.96
N ASP A 112 7.32 9.12 12.72
CA ASP A 112 8.67 8.78 13.15
C ASP A 112 9.56 8.38 11.95
N ILE A 113 8.96 7.72 10.97
CA ILE A 113 9.64 7.31 9.74
C ILE A 113 8.71 7.57 8.54
N VAL A 114 9.26 8.18 7.49
CA VAL A 114 8.63 8.27 6.16
C VAL A 114 9.50 7.52 5.17
N CYS A 115 8.91 6.58 4.44
CA CYS A 115 9.61 5.76 3.45
C CYS A 115 9.10 6.06 2.04
N ALA A 116 10.03 6.19 1.10
CA ALA A 116 9.80 6.39 -0.31
C ALA A 116 10.59 5.35 -1.10
N PHE A 117 9.98 4.20 -1.33
CA PHE A 117 10.64 3.07 -1.98
C PHE A 117 10.21 2.88 -3.44
N ASN A 118 10.91 1.98 -4.13
CA ASN A 118 10.72 1.63 -5.52
C ASN A 118 10.97 2.79 -6.48
N TYR A 119 11.94 3.64 -6.16
CA TYR A 119 12.39 4.76 -7.00
C TYR A 119 11.27 5.76 -7.33
N SER A 120 10.28 5.90 -6.45
CA SER A 120 9.08 6.74 -6.69
C SER A 120 9.39 8.19 -7.09
N CYS A 121 10.48 8.77 -6.58
CA CYS A 121 10.91 10.12 -6.95
C CYS A 121 11.29 10.25 -8.44
N CYS A 122 11.73 9.16 -9.09
CA CYS A 122 12.08 9.15 -10.50
C CYS A 122 10.86 9.37 -11.41
N CYS A 123 9.64 9.17 -10.91
CA CYS A 123 8.40 9.46 -11.65
C CYS A 123 8.11 10.97 -11.75
N LEU A 124 8.86 11.83 -11.05
CA LEU A 124 8.67 13.28 -11.03
C LEU A 124 9.68 13.97 -11.95
N HIS A 125 9.21 14.42 -13.12
CA HIS A 125 10.08 14.96 -14.16
C HIS A 125 10.30 16.48 -14.08
N LYS A 126 9.61 17.19 -13.18
CA LYS A 126 9.78 18.63 -12.96
C LYS A 126 10.43 18.91 -11.62
N ARG A 127 11.41 19.82 -11.60
CA ARG A 127 12.06 20.30 -10.37
C ARG A 127 11.04 20.83 -9.35
N THR A 128 9.99 21.51 -9.79
CA THR A 128 8.94 22.04 -8.91
C THR A 128 8.15 20.93 -8.21
N GLU A 129 7.85 19.85 -8.92
CA GLU A 129 7.12 18.68 -8.38
C GLU A 129 8.00 17.91 -7.39
N LEU A 130 9.28 17.72 -7.72
CA LEU A 130 10.24 17.08 -6.82
C LEU A 130 10.45 17.87 -5.52
N VAL A 131 10.55 19.20 -5.60
CA VAL A 131 10.63 20.06 -4.41
C VAL A 131 9.36 19.96 -3.57
N LEU A 132 8.18 19.96 -4.21
CA LEU A 132 6.90 19.80 -3.51
C LEU A 132 6.80 18.45 -2.80
N TYR A 133 7.22 17.38 -3.47
CA TYR A 133 7.29 16.04 -2.90
C TYR A 133 8.15 16.00 -1.62
N PHE A 134 9.36 16.58 -1.63
CA PHE A 134 10.19 16.65 -0.44
C PHE A 134 9.63 17.55 0.66
N LYS A 135 8.89 18.61 0.30
CA LYS A 135 8.18 19.44 1.29
C LYS A 135 7.11 18.62 2.01
N HIS A 136 6.29 17.87 1.28
CA HIS A 136 5.28 16.99 1.86
C HIS A 136 5.92 15.91 2.76
N ALA A 137 7.00 15.27 2.30
CA ALA A 137 7.72 14.29 3.11
C ALA A 137 8.22 14.91 4.43
N ARG A 138 8.83 16.09 4.36
CA ARG A 138 9.34 16.82 5.54
C ARG A 138 8.22 17.25 6.49
N GLU A 139 7.11 17.77 5.96
CA GLU A 139 5.96 18.21 6.76
C GLU A 139 5.25 17.05 7.47
N ALA A 140 5.29 15.85 6.88
CA ALA A 140 4.77 14.65 7.51
C ALA A 140 5.64 14.13 8.67
N LEU A 141 6.93 14.48 8.73
CA LEU A 141 7.84 13.97 9.76
C LEU A 141 7.57 14.55 11.15
N SER A 142 7.85 13.75 12.16
CA SER A 142 7.88 14.19 13.55
C SER A 142 8.97 15.22 13.80
N THR A 143 8.62 16.32 14.47
CA THR A 143 9.58 17.33 14.95
C THR A 143 10.48 16.80 16.06
N LYS A 144 10.21 15.59 16.59
CA LYS A 144 11.00 14.92 17.63
C LYS A 144 12.17 14.10 17.06
N GLY A 145 12.53 14.28 15.79
CA GLY A 145 13.64 13.59 15.13
C GLY A 145 13.20 12.48 14.15
N GLY A 146 12.16 12.72 13.36
CA GLY A 146 11.72 11.77 12.34
C GLY A 146 12.77 11.54 11.23
N ILE A 147 12.74 10.35 10.64
CA ILE A 147 13.69 9.92 9.60
C ILE A 147 12.96 9.78 8.25
N PHE A 148 13.54 10.34 7.19
CA PHE A 148 13.11 10.10 5.81
C PHE A 148 14.07 9.14 5.12
N VAL A 149 13.53 8.04 4.58
CA VAL A 149 14.30 7.02 3.86
C VAL A 149 13.78 6.93 2.44
N MET A 150 14.68 7.04 1.46
CA MET A 150 14.34 6.96 0.04
C MET A 150 15.40 6.17 -0.71
N ASP A 151 14.98 5.31 -1.63
CA ASP A 151 15.89 4.67 -2.59
C ASP A 151 16.07 5.56 -3.82
N LEU A 152 17.31 5.62 -4.32
CA LEU A 152 17.64 6.39 -5.52
C LEU A 152 18.56 5.54 -6.40
N TYR A 153 18.20 5.43 -7.67
CA TYR A 153 19.07 4.83 -8.67
C TYR A 153 20.16 5.84 -9.02
N GLY A 154 21.42 5.48 -8.82
CA GLY A 154 22.54 6.39 -9.03
C GLY A 154 23.90 5.73 -8.85
N GLY A 155 24.94 6.57 -8.78
CA GLY A 155 26.34 6.15 -8.68
C GLY A 155 26.98 5.83 -10.04
N THR A 156 28.31 5.72 -10.08
CA THR A 156 29.07 5.61 -11.34
C THR A 156 28.63 4.43 -12.23
N SER A 157 28.21 3.31 -11.64
CA SER A 157 27.69 2.17 -12.40
C SER A 157 26.43 2.50 -13.20
N SER A 158 25.61 3.44 -12.72
CA SER A 158 24.38 3.88 -13.41
C SER A 158 24.62 4.73 -14.65
N GLU A 159 25.81 5.32 -14.79
CA GLU A 159 26.22 6.13 -15.94
C GLU A 159 26.70 5.27 -17.12
N ASN A 160 27.00 4.00 -16.84
CA ASN A 160 27.47 3.06 -17.84
C ASN A 160 26.29 2.41 -18.58
N LYS A 161 26.51 2.03 -19.85
CA LYS A 161 25.51 1.27 -20.62
C LYS A 161 25.19 -0.04 -19.89
N LEU A 162 23.89 -0.28 -19.65
CA LEU A 162 23.40 -1.53 -19.08
C LEU A 162 23.81 -2.70 -19.97
N LYS A 163 24.61 -3.63 -19.43
CA LYS A 163 24.97 -4.89 -20.09
C LYS A 163 24.22 -6.03 -19.41
N LEU A 164 23.18 -6.54 -20.06
CA LEU A 164 22.42 -7.68 -19.58
C LEU A 164 22.99 -8.96 -20.19
N GLN A 165 23.55 -9.86 -19.37
CA GLN A 165 23.90 -11.20 -19.85
C GLN A 165 22.64 -12.05 -19.94
N ARG A 166 22.35 -12.58 -21.12
CA ARG A 166 21.29 -13.56 -21.35
C ARG A 166 21.93 -14.90 -21.65
N ARG A 167 21.55 -15.94 -20.90
CA ARG A 167 21.88 -17.32 -21.24
C ARG A 167 20.79 -17.87 -22.15
N PHE A 168 21.18 -18.26 -23.35
CA PHE A 168 20.30 -18.98 -24.26
C PHE A 168 20.64 -20.47 -24.18
N PRO A 169 19.66 -21.37 -24.01
CA PRO A 169 19.93 -22.79 -23.84
C PRO A 169 20.71 -23.43 -25.01
N ASN A 170 20.72 -22.79 -26.19
CA ASN A 170 21.24 -23.37 -27.43
C ASN A 170 22.30 -22.50 -28.13
N PHE A 171 23.04 -21.67 -27.38
CA PHE A 171 24.13 -20.86 -27.95
C PHE A 171 25.44 -21.25 -27.26
N THR A 172 26.25 -22.08 -27.92
CA THR A 172 27.63 -22.42 -27.56
C THR A 172 28.60 -21.36 -28.02
#